data_AF-A0A426UC21-F1
#
_entry.id   AF-A0A426UC21-F1
#
_cell.length_a   1.000
_cell.length_b   1.000
_cell.length_c   1.000
_cell.angle_alpha   90.00
_cell.angle_beta   90.00
_cell.angle_gamma   90.00
#
_symmetry.space_group_name_H-M   'P 1'
#
loop_
_entity.id
_entity.type
_entity.pdbx_description
1 polymer ?
#
loop_
_entity_poly.entity_id
_entity_poly.type
_entity_poly.pdbx_seq_one_letter_code
_entity_poly.pdbx_strand_id
1 'polypeptide(L)'
;MSTDLKAEADALIDQGRVLLERGDLPKATDLLNQAVRHYWNVGEYYAAAAQTGNYGWALRRRGRPDLARPYLEQAADLFSQIGLAEFAERHRLAAEDAHSGLTPELLASMPTHVRAALERGDGHELQLALDALNIAERQIVIERLTAAGVIRTGGADDEAAEALEQFAPLLADLAMVARGDASNRPELEQTLHDLERKGWQLRDPVLAIWAGERDVAQLTQGLDPLDQALVKQVLALL
;
A
#
# COMPACT_ATOMS: atom_id res chain seq x y z
N MET A 1 -21.42 -28.38 23.86
CA MET A 1 -20.41 -28.68 22.83
C MET A 1 -20.34 -27.57 21.78
N SER A 2 -21.43 -27.15 21.12
CA SER A 2 -21.36 -26.09 20.07
C SER A 2 -20.82 -24.73 20.55
N THR A 3 -21.22 -24.25 21.74
CA THR A 3 -20.72 -22.97 22.30
C THR A 3 -19.25 -22.97 22.67
N ASP A 4 -18.67 -24.14 22.95
CA ASP A 4 -17.27 -24.31 23.34
C ASP A 4 -16.35 -24.11 22.13
N LEU A 5 -16.70 -24.73 21.00
CA LEU A 5 -15.94 -24.63 19.75
C LEU A 5 -15.92 -23.21 19.17
N LYS A 6 -16.98 -22.42 19.36
CA LYS A 6 -16.97 -21.00 18.95
C LYS A 6 -15.96 -20.21 19.79
N ALA A 7 -15.98 -20.39 21.12
CA ALA A 7 -15.05 -19.70 22.01
C ALA A 7 -13.59 -20.10 21.73
N GLU A 8 -13.36 -21.39 21.44
CA GLU A 8 -12.06 -21.89 21.00
C GLU A 8 -11.63 -21.25 19.67
N ALA A 9 -12.53 -21.14 18.69
CA ALA A 9 -12.26 -20.45 17.42
C ALA A 9 -11.86 -18.98 17.65
N ASP A 10 -12.60 -18.25 18.47
CA ASP A 10 -12.31 -16.85 18.80
C ASP A 10 -10.92 -16.73 19.45
N ALA A 11 -10.56 -17.64 20.36
CA ALA A 11 -9.25 -17.67 20.99
C ALA A 11 -8.10 -18.01 20.01
N LEU A 12 -8.34 -18.92 19.06
CA LEU A 12 -7.39 -19.25 18.00
C LEU A 12 -7.14 -18.05 17.07
N ILE A 13 -8.18 -17.28 16.74
CA ILE A 13 -8.06 -16.03 15.96
C ILE A 13 -7.19 -15.00 16.69
N ASP A 14 -7.44 -14.79 17.99
CA ASP A 14 -6.67 -13.83 18.78
C ASP A 14 -5.18 -14.22 18.87
N GLN A 15 -4.89 -15.51 19.09
CA GLN A 15 -3.53 -16.04 19.07
C GLN A 15 -2.88 -15.92 17.70
N GLY A 16 -3.62 -16.26 16.63
CA GLY A 16 -3.16 -16.15 15.25
C GLY A 16 -2.79 -14.72 14.88
N ARG A 17 -3.56 -13.72 15.31
CA ARG A 17 -3.24 -12.29 15.11
C ARG A 17 -1.95 -11.89 15.80
N VAL A 18 -1.72 -12.34 17.04
CA VAL A 18 -0.47 -12.06 17.78
C VAL A 18 0.73 -12.72 17.09
N LEU A 19 0.59 -13.95 16.60
CA LEU A 19 1.65 -14.63 15.85
C LEU A 19 1.93 -13.95 14.51
N LEU A 20 0.88 -13.49 13.83
CA LEU A 20 1.00 -12.69 12.63
C LEU A 20 1.80 -11.42 12.93
N GLU A 21 1.47 -10.65 13.98
CA GLU A 21 2.24 -9.47 14.48
C GLU A 21 3.71 -9.75 14.72
N ARG A 22 4.05 -10.95 15.19
CA ARG A 22 5.44 -11.37 15.42
C ARG A 22 6.14 -11.94 14.18
N GLY A 23 5.44 -12.05 13.05
CA GLY A 23 5.97 -12.60 11.80
C GLY A 23 5.97 -14.12 11.69
N ASP A 24 5.38 -14.85 12.65
CA ASP A 24 5.25 -16.32 12.59
C ASP A 24 4.06 -16.73 11.72
N LEU A 25 4.21 -16.48 10.41
CA LEU A 25 3.18 -16.72 9.38
C LEU A 25 2.68 -18.17 9.33
N PRO A 26 3.53 -19.22 9.39
CA PRO A 26 3.07 -20.60 9.32
C PRO A 26 2.13 -20.95 10.47
N LYS A 27 2.45 -20.58 11.71
CA LYS A 27 1.57 -20.86 12.85
C LYS A 27 0.32 -20.00 12.85
N ALA A 28 0.42 -18.72 12.48
CA ALA A 28 -0.76 -17.85 12.37
C ALA A 28 -1.79 -18.43 11.36
N THR A 29 -1.30 -18.94 10.24
CA THR A 29 -2.10 -19.60 9.20
C THR A 29 -2.78 -20.87 9.73
N ASP A 30 -2.04 -21.71 10.46
CA ASP A 30 -2.60 -22.95 11.00
C ASP A 30 -3.72 -22.67 12.01
N LEU A 31 -3.53 -21.69 12.91
CA LEU A 31 -4.57 -21.28 13.87
C LEU A 31 -5.81 -20.70 13.18
N LEU A 32 -5.64 -19.89 12.12
CA LEU A 32 -6.77 -19.42 11.31
C LEU A 32 -7.56 -20.59 10.72
N ASN A 33 -6.88 -21.55 10.09
CA ASN A 33 -7.54 -22.69 9.45
C ASN A 33 -8.26 -23.59 10.47
N GLN A 34 -7.72 -23.73 11.69
CA GLN A 34 -8.40 -24.39 12.80
C GLN A 34 -9.66 -23.61 13.20
N ALA A 35 -9.57 -22.30 13.41
CA ALA A 35 -10.71 -21.44 13.77
C ALA A 35 -11.83 -21.48 12.72
N VAL A 36 -11.49 -21.38 11.43
CA VAL A 36 -12.45 -21.45 10.30
C VAL A 36 -13.20 -22.78 10.29
N ARG A 37 -12.51 -23.91 10.54
CA ARG A 37 -13.17 -25.22 10.66
C ARG A 37 -14.12 -25.27 11.86
N HIS A 38 -13.72 -24.72 13.01
CA HIS A 38 -14.60 -24.66 14.17
C HIS A 38 -15.84 -23.81 13.91
N TYR A 39 -15.69 -22.61 13.35
CA TYR A 39 -16.82 -21.76 12.96
C TYR A 39 -17.79 -22.48 12.02
N TRP A 40 -17.27 -23.17 10.99
CA TRP A 40 -18.11 -23.97 10.09
C TRP A 40 -18.87 -25.08 10.82
N ASN A 41 -18.21 -25.82 11.72
CA ASN A 41 -18.84 -26.92 12.45
C ASN A 41 -19.97 -26.46 13.39
N VAL A 42 -19.98 -25.19 13.81
CA VAL A 42 -21.02 -24.62 14.67
C VAL A 42 -22.02 -23.74 13.93
N GLY A 43 -21.90 -23.60 12.61
CA GLY A 43 -22.81 -22.80 11.78
C GLY A 43 -22.49 -21.29 11.72
N GLU A 44 -21.33 -20.87 12.22
CA GLU A 44 -20.85 -19.48 12.21
C GLU A 44 -20.18 -19.12 10.87
N TYR A 45 -20.89 -19.35 9.76
CA TYR A 45 -20.33 -19.23 8.41
C TYR A 45 -19.88 -17.80 8.06
N TYR A 46 -20.58 -16.79 8.59
CA TYR A 46 -20.17 -15.40 8.44
C TYR A 46 -18.82 -15.13 9.12
N ALA A 47 -18.63 -15.64 10.35
CA ALA A 47 -17.37 -15.47 11.08
C ALA A 47 -16.22 -16.18 10.35
N ALA A 48 -16.45 -17.39 9.83
CA ALA A 48 -15.47 -18.10 9.00
C ALA A 48 -15.02 -17.25 7.78
N ALA A 49 -15.96 -16.69 7.03
CA ALA A 49 -15.67 -15.85 5.87
C ALA A 49 -14.94 -14.55 6.27
N ALA A 50 -15.44 -13.86 7.30
CA ALA A 50 -14.88 -12.59 7.76
C ALA A 50 -13.46 -12.74 8.31
N GLN A 51 -13.17 -13.79 9.08
CA GLN A 51 -11.82 -14.00 9.62
C GLN A 51 -10.82 -14.38 8.53
N THR A 52 -11.24 -15.16 7.53
CA THR A 52 -10.42 -15.44 6.34
C THR A 52 -10.07 -14.15 5.60
N GLY A 53 -11.05 -13.28 5.36
CA GLY A 53 -10.84 -11.99 4.69
C GLY A 53 -9.97 -11.02 5.49
N ASN A 54 -10.20 -10.92 6.80
CA ASN A 54 -9.41 -10.10 7.72
C ASN A 54 -7.93 -10.51 7.72
N TYR A 55 -7.65 -11.82 7.66
CA TYR A 55 -6.29 -12.33 7.55
C TYR A 55 -5.64 -11.92 6.23
N GLY A 56 -6.36 -12.07 5.11
CA GLY A 56 -5.92 -11.57 3.81
C GLY A 56 -5.56 -10.07 3.83
N TRP A 57 -6.44 -9.21 4.35
CA TRP A 57 -6.11 -7.79 4.47
C TRP A 57 -4.97 -7.49 5.45
N ALA A 58 -4.82 -8.28 6.51
CA ALA A 58 -3.71 -8.12 7.45
C ALA A 58 -2.36 -8.44 6.80
N LEU A 59 -2.30 -9.48 5.96
CA LEU A 59 -1.13 -9.78 5.13
C LEU A 59 -0.84 -8.65 4.14
N ARG A 60 -1.89 -8.13 3.48
CA ARG A 60 -1.76 -7.01 2.55
C ARG A 60 -1.19 -5.75 3.21
N ARG A 61 -1.70 -5.36 4.39
CA ARG A 61 -1.19 -4.21 5.17
C ARG A 61 0.27 -4.36 5.59
N ARG A 62 0.83 -5.57 5.53
CA ARG A 62 2.23 -5.87 5.82
C ARG A 62 3.09 -5.98 4.56
N GLY A 63 2.57 -5.53 3.42
CA GLY A 63 3.29 -5.59 2.15
C GLY A 63 3.39 -7.01 1.57
N ARG A 64 2.50 -7.93 1.99
CA ARG A 64 2.45 -9.31 1.48
C ARG A 64 1.17 -9.59 0.68
N PRO A 65 0.91 -8.87 -0.43
CA PRO A 65 -0.27 -9.09 -1.27
C PRO A 65 -0.28 -10.48 -1.92
N ASP A 66 0.91 -11.03 -2.22
CA ASP A 66 1.13 -12.39 -2.70
C ASP A 66 0.48 -13.43 -1.78
N LEU A 67 0.73 -13.32 -0.47
CA LEU A 67 0.16 -14.20 0.54
C LEU A 67 -1.30 -13.88 0.85
N ALA A 68 -1.71 -12.62 0.69
CA ALA A 68 -3.07 -12.17 0.97
C ALA A 68 -4.10 -12.73 -0.01
N ARG A 69 -3.74 -12.75 -1.29
CA ARG A 69 -4.63 -13.11 -2.41
C ARG A 69 -5.42 -14.42 -2.18
N PRO A 70 -4.82 -15.58 -1.88
CA PRO A 70 -5.59 -16.82 -1.72
C PRO A 70 -6.62 -16.74 -0.60
N TYR A 71 -6.36 -16.01 0.48
CA TYR A 71 -7.33 -15.83 1.57
C TYR A 71 -8.45 -14.84 1.19
N LEU A 72 -8.16 -13.85 0.35
CA LEU A 72 -9.17 -12.94 -0.17
C LEU A 72 -10.08 -13.62 -1.19
N GLU A 73 -9.53 -14.45 -2.07
CA GLU A 73 -10.30 -15.31 -2.98
C GLU A 73 -11.18 -16.28 -2.17
N GLN A 74 -10.61 -16.98 -1.19
CA GLN A 74 -11.34 -17.90 -0.33
C GLN A 74 -12.45 -17.20 0.48
N ALA A 75 -12.19 -16.01 1.02
CA ALA A 75 -13.22 -15.22 1.70
C ALA A 75 -14.34 -14.84 0.74
N ALA A 76 -14.03 -14.46 -0.50
CA ALA A 76 -15.02 -14.14 -1.50
C ALA A 76 -15.91 -15.34 -1.87
N ASP A 77 -15.31 -16.52 -2.00
CA ASP A 77 -16.04 -17.77 -2.24
C ASP A 77 -16.99 -18.10 -1.07
N LEU A 78 -16.49 -17.98 0.17
CA LEU A 78 -17.29 -18.21 1.37
C LEU A 78 -18.45 -17.21 1.48
N PHE A 79 -18.21 -15.92 1.24
CA PHE A 79 -19.27 -14.90 1.24
C PHE A 79 -20.31 -15.14 0.13
N SER A 80 -19.88 -15.61 -1.03
CA SER A 80 -20.79 -15.98 -2.14
C SER A 80 -21.68 -17.15 -1.76
N GLN A 81 -21.12 -18.19 -1.12
CA GLN A 81 -21.87 -19.38 -0.68
C GLN A 81 -22.98 -19.06 0.34
N ILE A 82 -22.78 -18.04 1.17
CA ILE A 82 -23.78 -17.59 2.16
C ILE A 82 -24.67 -16.44 1.66
N GLY A 83 -24.61 -16.10 0.37
CA GLY A 83 -25.49 -15.11 -0.26
C GLY A 83 -25.11 -13.65 -0.03
N LEU A 84 -23.90 -13.35 0.45
CA LEU A 84 -23.40 -12.00 0.71
C LEU A 84 -22.54 -11.48 -0.45
N ALA A 85 -23.20 -11.19 -1.57
CA ALA A 85 -22.54 -10.85 -2.84
C ALA A 85 -21.65 -9.59 -2.77
N GLU A 86 -22.08 -8.54 -2.06
CA GLU A 86 -21.28 -7.30 -1.91
C GLU A 86 -19.97 -7.55 -1.15
N PHE A 87 -20.02 -8.39 -0.11
CA PHE A 87 -18.82 -8.80 0.61
C PHE A 87 -17.91 -9.62 -0.30
N ALA A 88 -18.47 -10.55 -1.06
CA ALA A 88 -17.69 -11.35 -2.00
C ALA A 88 -16.99 -10.49 -3.06
N GLU A 89 -17.69 -9.52 -3.65
CA GLU A 89 -17.15 -8.60 -4.65
C GLU A 89 -15.98 -7.80 -4.08
N ARG A 90 -16.15 -7.22 -2.88
CA ARG A 90 -15.08 -6.46 -2.21
C ARG A 90 -13.81 -7.28 -2.03
N HIS A 91 -13.93 -8.56 -1.68
CA HIS A 91 -12.77 -9.43 -1.48
C HIS A 91 -12.16 -9.88 -2.82
N ARG A 92 -12.97 -10.14 -3.85
CA ARG A 92 -12.49 -10.42 -5.21
C ARG A 92 -11.68 -9.26 -5.78
N LEU A 93 -12.21 -8.04 -5.72
CA LEU A 93 -11.48 -6.83 -6.12
C LEU A 93 -10.17 -6.67 -5.35
N ALA A 94 -10.20 -6.90 -4.03
CA ALA A 94 -8.99 -6.82 -3.21
C ALA A 94 -7.98 -7.93 -3.52
N ALA A 95 -8.42 -9.10 -4.01
CA ALA A 95 -7.56 -10.21 -4.43
C ALA A 95 -6.93 -9.96 -5.81
N GLU A 96 -7.70 -9.39 -6.75
CA GLU A 96 -7.24 -8.98 -8.07
C GLU A 96 -6.20 -7.86 -7.98
N ASP A 97 -6.45 -6.85 -7.14
CA ASP A 97 -5.50 -5.79 -6.81
C ASP A 97 -4.27 -6.32 -6.04
N ALA A 98 -4.42 -7.45 -5.34
CA ALA A 98 -3.32 -8.17 -4.70
C ALA A 98 -2.59 -9.15 -5.65
N HIS A 99 -2.89 -9.14 -6.95
CA HIS A 99 -2.09 -9.84 -7.95
C HIS A 99 -0.71 -9.19 -8.05
N SER A 100 0.20 -9.56 -7.14
CA SER A 100 1.62 -9.32 -7.37
C SER A 100 1.93 -10.03 -8.68
N GLY A 101 2.48 -9.35 -9.67
CA GLY A 101 2.91 -9.97 -10.94
C GLY A 101 3.85 -11.18 -10.84
N LEU A 102 4.22 -11.58 -9.62
CA LEU A 102 5.10 -12.68 -9.25
C LEU A 102 4.46 -14.04 -9.54
N THR A 103 4.37 -14.39 -10.82
CA THR A 103 4.05 -15.76 -11.23
C THR A 103 5.24 -16.70 -10.98
N PRO A 104 5.02 -18.02 -10.77
CA PRO A 104 6.11 -19.00 -10.67
C PRO A 104 7.03 -18.96 -11.89
N GLU A 105 6.48 -18.71 -13.08
CA GLU A 105 7.22 -18.56 -14.32
C GLU A 105 8.12 -17.32 -14.30
N LEU A 106 7.60 -16.19 -13.81
CA LEU A 106 8.40 -14.97 -13.65
C LEU A 106 9.54 -15.21 -12.67
N LEU A 107 9.26 -15.77 -11.48
CA LEU A 107 10.26 -16.09 -10.48
C LEU A 107 11.35 -17.01 -11.02
N ALA A 108 10.98 -18.08 -11.73
CA ALA A 108 11.92 -19.01 -12.35
C ALA A 108 12.82 -18.31 -13.40
N SER A 109 12.31 -17.27 -14.07
CA SER A 109 13.05 -16.48 -15.05
C SER A 109 14.00 -15.43 -14.44
N MET A 110 13.90 -15.15 -13.13
CA MET A 110 14.73 -14.15 -12.45
C MET A 110 16.12 -14.70 -12.06
N PRO A 111 17.16 -13.85 -12.04
CA PRO A 111 18.44 -14.18 -11.41
C PRO A 111 18.25 -14.61 -9.95
N THR A 112 19.08 -15.51 -9.44
CA THR A 112 18.90 -16.14 -8.12
C THR A 112 18.76 -15.14 -6.97
N HIS A 113 19.54 -14.06 -6.99
CA HIS A 113 19.53 -13.04 -5.93
C HIS A 113 18.25 -12.19 -5.98
N VAL A 114 17.80 -11.81 -7.18
CA VAL A 114 16.54 -11.08 -7.40
C VAL A 114 15.35 -11.96 -7.01
N ARG A 115 15.35 -13.22 -7.43
CA ARG A 115 14.30 -14.20 -7.06
C ARG A 115 14.18 -14.34 -5.55
N ALA A 116 15.30 -14.53 -4.85
CA ALA A 116 15.30 -14.69 -3.40
C ALA A 116 14.74 -13.45 -2.68
N ALA A 117 15.06 -12.24 -3.17
CA ALA A 117 14.51 -10.99 -2.64
C ALA A 117 12.98 -10.88 -2.89
N LEU A 118 12.52 -11.24 -4.09
CA LEU A 118 11.10 -11.26 -4.44
C LEU A 118 10.30 -12.28 -3.62
N GLU A 119 10.84 -13.48 -3.43
CA GLU A 119 10.22 -14.54 -2.60
C GLU A 119 10.10 -14.14 -1.13
N ARG A 120 11.04 -13.33 -0.62
CA ARG A 120 10.97 -12.78 0.74
C ARG A 120 10.05 -11.57 0.86
N GLY A 121 9.77 -10.88 -0.25
CA GLY A 121 8.98 -9.66 -0.28
C GLY A 121 9.70 -8.46 0.36
N ASP A 122 11.03 -8.45 0.32
CA ASP A 122 11.84 -7.37 0.88
C ASP A 122 12.29 -6.41 -0.23
N GLY A 123 11.71 -5.21 -0.26
CA GLY A 123 12.00 -4.20 -1.27
C GLY A 123 13.44 -3.66 -1.20
N HIS A 124 14.08 -3.67 -0.03
CA HIS A 124 15.46 -3.23 0.13
C HIS A 124 16.44 -4.30 -0.36
N GLU A 125 16.20 -5.58 -0.04
CA GLU A 125 16.96 -6.68 -0.64
C GLU A 125 16.78 -6.71 -2.16
N LEU A 126 15.58 -6.42 -2.66
CA LEU A 126 15.32 -6.36 -4.10
C LEU A 126 16.16 -5.26 -4.75
N GLN A 127 16.19 -4.06 -4.16
CA GLN A 127 16.99 -2.94 -4.68
C GLN A 127 18.49 -3.28 -4.70
N LEU A 128 19.02 -3.84 -3.61
CA LEU A 128 20.41 -4.30 -3.54
C LEU A 128 20.71 -5.38 -4.59
N ALA A 129 19.80 -6.33 -4.78
CA ALA A 129 19.93 -7.39 -5.78
C ALA A 129 19.92 -6.83 -7.21
N LEU A 130 19.11 -5.81 -7.49
CA LEU A 130 19.07 -5.12 -8.78
C LEU A 130 20.33 -4.30 -9.04
N ASP A 131 20.88 -3.64 -8.02
CA ASP A 131 22.09 -2.81 -8.15
C ASP A 131 23.38 -3.64 -8.26
N ALA A 132 23.35 -4.90 -7.81
CA ALA A 132 24.43 -5.85 -8.00
C ALA A 132 24.50 -6.42 -9.44
N LEU A 133 23.45 -6.26 -10.25
CA LEU A 133 23.44 -6.71 -11.64
C LEU A 133 24.24 -5.76 -12.54
N ASN A 134 24.77 -6.30 -13.64
CA ASN A 134 25.30 -5.44 -14.68
C ASN A 134 24.18 -4.67 -15.40
N ILE A 135 24.52 -3.60 -16.11
CA ILE A 135 23.56 -2.68 -16.72
C ILE A 135 22.57 -3.40 -17.67
N ALA A 136 23.06 -4.32 -18.50
CA ALA A 136 22.21 -5.03 -19.47
C ALA A 136 21.25 -6.01 -18.79
N GLU A 137 21.74 -6.78 -17.81
CA GLU A 137 20.92 -7.71 -17.03
C GLU A 137 19.88 -6.96 -16.19
N ARG A 138 20.28 -5.87 -15.53
CA ARG A 138 19.41 -5.02 -14.74
C ARG A 138 18.25 -4.49 -15.56
N GLN A 139 18.52 -4.03 -16.79
CA GLN A 139 17.48 -3.53 -17.69
C GLN A 139 16.44 -4.60 -18.02
N ILE A 140 16.89 -5.81 -18.39
CA ILE A 140 16.00 -6.94 -18.73
C ILE A 140 15.15 -7.35 -17.52
N VAL A 141 15.76 -7.38 -16.33
CA VAL A 141 15.04 -7.73 -15.09
C VAL A 141 14.00 -6.67 -14.75
N ILE A 142 14.36 -5.38 -14.78
CA ILE A 142 13.42 -4.29 -14.52
C ILE A 142 12.25 -4.35 -15.51
N GLU A 143 12.52 -4.45 -16.82
CA GLU A 143 11.48 -4.51 -17.84
C GLU A 143 10.47 -5.65 -17.59
N ARG A 144 10.96 -6.83 -17.21
CA ARG A 144 10.10 -7.98 -16.89
C ARG A 144 9.27 -7.78 -15.63
N LEU A 145 9.89 -7.26 -14.57
CA LEU A 145 9.19 -6.99 -13.31
C LEU A 145 8.12 -5.91 -13.51
N THR A 146 8.37 -4.92 -14.38
CA THR A 146 7.40 -3.89 -14.76
C THR A 146 6.27 -4.44 -15.60
N ALA A 147 6.58 -5.22 -16.64
CA ALA A 147 5.57 -5.85 -17.49
C ALA A 147 4.63 -6.77 -16.70
N ALA A 148 5.14 -7.37 -15.63
CA ALA A 148 4.36 -8.16 -14.70
C ALA A 148 3.59 -7.32 -13.67
N GLY A 149 3.89 -6.03 -13.51
CA GLY A 149 3.31 -5.17 -12.47
C GLY A 149 3.86 -5.43 -11.06
N VAL A 150 5.02 -6.08 -10.94
CA VAL A 150 5.73 -6.32 -9.67
C VAL A 150 6.38 -5.05 -9.16
N ILE A 151 6.95 -4.27 -10.08
CA ILE A 151 7.48 -2.94 -9.82
C ILE A 151 6.76 -1.95 -10.74
N ARG A 152 6.44 -0.76 -10.24
CA ARG A 152 6.01 0.33 -11.10
C ARG A 152 7.26 1.09 -11.53
N THR A 153 7.56 1.16 -12.83
CA THR A 153 8.50 2.14 -13.37
C THR A 153 7.79 3.48 -13.59
N GLY A 154 7.13 3.96 -12.54
CA GLY A 154 7.13 5.39 -12.33
C GLY A 154 8.25 5.60 -11.34
N GLY A 155 9.38 6.16 -11.78
CA GLY A 155 10.40 6.60 -10.81
C GLY A 155 9.75 7.58 -9.83
N ALA A 156 10.41 7.86 -8.70
CA ALA A 156 10.00 9.01 -7.87
C ALA A 156 9.87 10.30 -8.70
N ASP A 157 10.63 10.38 -9.80
CA ASP A 157 10.55 11.46 -10.80
C ASP A 157 9.27 11.42 -11.66
N ASP A 158 8.76 10.25 -12.02
CA ASP A 158 7.51 10.11 -12.78
C ASP A 158 6.29 10.31 -11.87
N GLU A 159 6.31 9.77 -10.64
CA GLU A 159 5.27 10.05 -9.63
C GLU A 159 5.27 11.55 -9.26
N ALA A 160 6.45 12.17 -9.16
CA ALA A 160 6.56 13.62 -9.00
C ALA A 160 6.05 14.38 -10.20
N ALA A 161 6.36 13.96 -11.44
CA ALA A 161 5.86 14.61 -12.64
C ALA A 161 4.32 14.54 -12.73
N GLU A 162 3.74 13.36 -12.46
CA GLU A 162 2.29 13.17 -12.43
C GLU A 162 1.63 14.01 -11.32
N ALA A 163 2.19 14.03 -10.11
CA ALA A 163 1.69 14.88 -9.03
C ALA A 163 1.82 16.37 -9.38
N LEU A 164 2.93 16.80 -9.97
CA LEU A 164 3.13 18.18 -10.42
C LEU A 164 2.09 18.59 -11.46
N GLU A 165 1.76 17.71 -12.41
CA GLU A 165 0.70 17.95 -13.38
C GLU A 165 -0.69 18.01 -12.72
N GLN A 166 -0.99 17.06 -11.84
CA GLN A 166 -2.26 16.98 -11.12
C GLN A 166 -2.51 18.21 -10.24
N PHE A 167 -1.48 18.66 -9.52
CA PHE A 167 -1.57 19.78 -8.60
C PHE A 167 -1.29 21.14 -9.26
N ALA A 168 -0.92 21.20 -10.54
CA ALA A 168 -0.52 22.43 -11.23
C ALA A 168 -1.48 23.63 -11.01
N PRO A 169 -2.81 23.48 -11.09
CA PRO A 169 -3.73 24.59 -10.83
C PRO A 169 -3.62 25.13 -9.39
N LEU A 170 -3.55 24.22 -8.41
CA LEU A 170 -3.40 24.58 -7.01
C LEU A 170 -2.06 25.27 -6.75
N LEU A 171 -0.95 24.74 -7.29
CA LEU A 171 0.39 25.31 -7.08
C LEU A 171 0.48 26.74 -7.63
N ALA A 172 -0.17 27.02 -8.77
CA ALA A 172 -0.27 28.35 -9.34
C ALA A 172 -1.03 29.32 -8.41
N ASP A 173 -2.16 28.88 -7.85
CA ASP A 173 -2.95 29.67 -6.91
C ASP A 173 -2.17 29.97 -5.61
N LEU A 174 -1.45 28.98 -5.08
CA LEU A 174 -0.58 29.17 -3.90
C LEU A 174 0.55 30.18 -4.18
N ALA A 175 1.13 30.15 -5.39
CA ALA A 175 2.17 31.08 -5.82
C ALA A 175 1.62 32.51 -6.01
N MET A 176 0.38 32.68 -6.48
CA MET A 176 -0.26 33.99 -6.58
C MET A 176 -0.43 34.65 -5.22
N VAL A 177 -0.84 33.89 -4.20
CA VAL A 177 -0.93 34.40 -2.82
C VAL A 177 0.44 34.84 -2.30
N ALA A 178 1.48 34.05 -2.57
CA ALA A 178 2.86 34.40 -2.19
C ALA A 178 3.40 35.66 -2.90
N ARG A 179 2.87 36.01 -4.08
CA ARG A 179 3.18 37.25 -4.82
C ARG A 179 2.35 38.46 -4.37
N GLY A 180 1.37 38.26 -3.49
CA GLY A 180 0.58 39.33 -2.88
C GLY A 180 -0.91 39.34 -3.26
N ASP A 181 -1.38 38.43 -4.11
CA ASP A 181 -2.82 38.30 -4.40
C ASP A 181 -3.48 37.34 -3.41
N ALA A 182 -3.90 37.88 -2.26
CA ALA A 182 -4.49 37.10 -1.17
C ALA A 182 -6.00 36.86 -1.32
N SER A 183 -6.59 37.07 -2.51
CA SER A 183 -8.05 37.04 -2.72
C SER A 183 -8.69 35.68 -2.38
N ASN A 184 -7.98 34.58 -2.58
CA ASN A 184 -8.45 33.20 -2.36
C ASN A 184 -7.75 32.50 -1.18
N ARG A 185 -7.08 33.26 -0.32
CA ARG A 185 -6.24 32.68 0.75
C ARG A 185 -7.03 31.78 1.73
N PRO A 186 -8.22 32.16 2.24
CA PRO A 186 -8.96 31.31 3.19
C PRO A 186 -9.36 29.95 2.60
N GLU A 187 -9.78 29.91 1.34
CA GLU A 187 -10.16 28.69 0.63
C GLU A 187 -8.95 27.77 0.39
N LEU A 188 -7.79 28.36 0.08
CA LEU A 188 -6.54 27.63 -0.08
C LEU A 188 -6.02 27.08 1.25
N GLU A 189 -6.15 27.81 2.36
CA GLU A 189 -5.81 27.30 3.70
C GLU A 189 -6.66 26.08 4.08
N GLN A 190 -7.96 26.11 3.76
CA GLN A 190 -8.83 24.95 3.98
C GLN A 190 -8.44 23.76 3.08
N THR A 191 -8.09 24.02 1.82
CA THR A 191 -7.64 22.98 0.88
C THR A 191 -6.35 22.32 1.36
N LEU A 192 -5.38 23.10 1.85
CA LEU A 192 -4.14 22.60 2.45
C LEU A 192 -4.42 21.73 3.69
N HIS A 193 -5.40 22.11 4.53
CA HIS A 193 -5.81 21.30 5.68
C HIS A 193 -6.42 19.95 5.27
N ASP A 194 -7.21 19.91 4.19
CA ASP A 194 -7.79 18.66 3.69
C ASP A 194 -6.73 17.76 3.02
N LEU A 195 -5.71 18.35 2.40
CA LEU A 195 -4.56 17.63 1.85
C LEU A 195 -3.69 17.02 2.95
N GLU A 196 -3.45 17.75 4.04
CA GLU A 196 -2.74 17.26 5.24
C GLU A 196 -3.42 16.03 5.84
N ARG A 197 -4.76 16.03 5.92
CA ARG A 197 -5.55 14.86 6.35
C ARG A 197 -5.45 13.65 5.43
N LYS A 198 -5.14 13.88 4.15
CA LYS A 198 -4.91 12.83 3.15
C LYS A 198 -3.45 12.39 3.08
N GLY A 199 -2.57 12.98 3.90
CA GLY A 199 -1.16 12.61 4.05
C GLY A 199 -0.15 13.62 3.50
N TRP A 200 -0.58 14.63 2.74
CA TRP A 200 0.32 15.60 2.07
C TRP A 200 0.83 16.68 3.02
N GLN A 201 2.15 16.83 3.16
CA GLN A 201 2.78 17.75 4.12
C GLN A 201 3.10 19.12 3.50
N LEU A 202 2.15 19.74 2.79
CA LEU A 202 2.35 21.01 2.07
C LEU A 202 2.00 22.26 2.88
N ARG A 203 1.20 22.11 3.93
CA ARG A 203 0.62 23.24 4.67
C ARG A 203 1.68 24.14 5.31
N ASP A 204 2.54 23.58 6.14
CA ASP A 204 3.56 24.35 6.86
C ASP A 204 4.57 25.01 5.91
N PRO A 205 5.12 24.31 4.89
CA PRO A 205 5.97 24.94 3.88
C PRO A 205 5.29 26.09 3.13
N VAL A 206 4.03 25.93 2.74
CA VAL A 206 3.30 26.97 1.99
C VAL A 206 3.01 28.19 2.86
N LEU A 207 2.65 27.99 4.13
CA LEU A 207 2.49 29.09 5.08
C LEU A 207 3.81 29.84 5.31
N ALA A 208 4.94 29.13 5.39
CA ALA A 208 6.26 29.74 5.46
C ALA A 208 6.61 30.52 4.19
N ILE A 209 6.27 29.99 3.00
CA ILE A 209 6.41 30.71 1.72
C ILE A 209 5.58 32.00 1.72
N TRP A 210 4.33 31.96 2.18
CA TRP A 210 3.49 33.15 2.31
C TRP A 210 4.01 34.14 3.35
N ALA A 211 4.73 33.67 4.36
CA ALA A 211 5.44 34.51 5.33
C ALA A 211 6.76 35.12 4.80
N GLY A 212 7.22 34.68 3.62
CA GLY A 212 8.41 35.22 2.94
C GLY A 212 9.63 34.30 2.93
N GLU A 213 9.55 33.08 3.48
CA GLU A 213 10.65 32.12 3.44
C GLU A 213 10.91 31.63 2.01
N ARG A 214 12.18 31.54 1.63
CA ARG A 214 12.62 31.12 0.28
C ARG A 214 13.76 30.09 0.31
N ASP A 215 14.28 29.75 1.49
CA ASP A 215 15.28 28.71 1.66
C ASP A 215 14.66 27.33 1.41
N VAL A 216 14.99 26.75 0.25
CA VAL A 216 14.51 25.42 -0.18
C VAL A 216 14.89 24.35 0.84
N ALA A 217 16.07 24.41 1.45
CA ALA A 217 16.53 23.37 2.38
C ALA A 217 15.69 23.35 3.66
N GLN A 218 15.31 24.52 4.17
CA GLN A 218 14.42 24.63 5.34
C GLN A 218 12.99 24.24 4.99
N LEU A 219 12.48 24.70 3.84
CA LEU A 219 11.10 24.45 3.42
C LEU A 219 10.82 22.97 3.07
N THR A 220 11.87 22.21 2.74
CA THR A 220 11.76 20.79 2.35
C THR A 220 12.21 19.83 3.44
N GLN A 221 12.65 20.34 4.59
CA GLN A 221 13.22 19.52 5.67
C GLN A 221 12.17 18.57 6.25
N GLY A 222 12.45 17.26 6.18
CA GLY A 222 11.57 16.23 6.75
C GLY A 222 10.37 15.85 5.89
N LEU A 223 10.21 16.47 4.71
CA LEU A 223 9.17 16.10 3.74
C LEU A 223 9.60 14.89 2.91
N ASP A 224 8.63 14.11 2.44
CA ASP A 224 8.89 13.05 1.47
C ASP A 224 9.23 13.62 0.08
N PRO A 225 9.83 12.84 -0.84
CA PRO A 225 10.26 13.34 -2.15
C PRO A 225 9.16 13.99 -2.98
N LEU A 226 7.91 13.56 -2.83
CA LEU A 226 6.76 14.04 -3.59
C LEU A 226 6.32 15.42 -3.08
N ASP A 227 6.18 15.56 -1.76
CA ASP A 227 5.91 16.83 -1.09
C ASP A 227 7.02 17.86 -1.39
N GLN A 228 8.29 17.43 -1.38
CA GLN A 228 9.41 18.30 -1.73
C GLN A 228 9.32 18.84 -3.16
N ALA A 229 8.89 18.00 -4.11
CA ALA A 229 8.76 18.41 -5.50
C ALA A 229 7.69 19.50 -5.66
N LEU A 230 6.54 19.33 -4.99
CA LEU A 230 5.46 20.31 -5.00
C LEU A 230 5.88 21.64 -4.35
N VAL A 231 6.57 21.62 -3.21
CA VAL A 231 7.08 22.82 -2.53
C VAL A 231 8.10 23.57 -3.41
N LYS A 232 9.04 22.83 -4.03
CA LYS A 232 10.01 23.41 -4.98
C LYS A 232 9.31 24.03 -6.18
N GLN A 233 8.22 23.43 -6.66
CA GLN A 233 7.44 23.97 -7.76
C GLN A 233 6.71 25.26 -7.40
N VAL A 234 6.13 25.38 -6.19
CA VAL A 234 5.54 26.65 -5.74
C VAL A 234 6.60 27.75 -5.74
N LEU A 235 7.80 27.49 -5.22
CA LEU A 235 8.92 28.45 -5.24
C LEU A 235 9.37 28.82 -6.65
N ALA A 236 9.43 27.85 -7.57
CA ALA A 236 9.79 28.09 -8.97
C ALA A 236 8.77 28.98 -9.70
N LEU A 237 7.53 29.00 -9.21
CA LEU A 237 6.45 29.84 -9.73
C LEU A 237 6.40 31.24 -9.11
N LEU A 238 7.33 31.64 -8.22
CA LEU A 238 7.39 32.98 -7.61
C LEU A 238 8.22 33.95 -8.44
#